data_AF-A0A949LMG1-F1
#
_entry.id   AF-A0A949LMG1-F1
#
_cell.length_a   1.000
_cell.length_b   1.000
_cell.length_c   1.000
_cell.angle_alpha   90.00
_cell.angle_beta   90.00
_cell.angle_gamma   90.00
#
_symmetry.space_group_name_H-M   'P 1'
#
loop_
_entity.id
_entity.type
_entity.pdbx_description
1 polymer ?
#
loop_
_entity_poly.entity_id
_entity_poly.type
_entity_poly.pdbx_seq_one_letter_code
_entity_poly.pdbx_strand_id
1 'polypeptide(L)' 'MENIWNSPETSSVNRLPMLNVEHPTAISLDGTWKFQLIAHPNAPMNSSWREIPVPGLWTMIDGEQ' A
#
# COMPACT_ATOMS: atom_id res chain seq x y z
N MET A 1 -10.29 -21.01 0.20
CA MET A 1 -10.89 -19.69 -0.06
C MET A 1 -10.08 -19.11 -1.19
N GLU A 2 -10.72 -18.69 -2.28
CA GLU A 2 -10.00 -18.08 -3.41
C GLU A 2 -9.43 -16.72 -2.99
N ASN A 3 -8.23 -16.38 -3.45
CA ASN A 3 -7.62 -15.11 -3.11
C ASN A 3 -8.41 -13.97 -3.79
N ILE A 4 -8.71 -12.91 -3.04
CA ILE A 4 -9.51 -11.78 -3.54
C ILE A 4 -8.90 -11.10 -4.78
N TRP A 5 -7.58 -11.20 -4.95
CA TRP A 5 -6.87 -10.65 -6.11
C TRP A 5 -6.98 -11.51 -7.40
N ASN A 6 -7.62 -12.68 -7.34
CA ASN A 6 -7.89 -13.51 -8.52
C ASN A 6 -9.28 -13.26 -9.13
N SER A 7 -10.18 -12.56 -8.43
CA SER A 7 -11.52 -12.24 -8.94
C SER A 7 -11.50 -10.88 -9.64
N PRO A 8 -11.63 -10.81 -10.98
CA PRO A 8 -11.68 -9.53 -11.69
C PRO A 8 -12.93 -8.71 -11.36
N GLU A 9 -13.99 -9.33 -10.85
CA GLU A 9 -15.21 -8.66 -10.39
C GLU A 9 -15.01 -7.95 -9.04
N THR A 10 -14.00 -8.36 -8.28
CA THR A 10 -13.67 -7.77 -6.98
C THR A 10 -12.83 -6.50 -7.15
N SER A 11 -13.51 -5.36 -7.29
CA SER A 11 -12.86 -4.04 -7.40
C SER A 11 -12.50 -3.39 -6.06
N SER A 12 -13.18 -3.77 -4.97
CA SER A 12 -12.88 -3.29 -3.62
C SER A 12 -13.58 -4.13 -2.55
N VAL A 13 -13.07 -4.06 -1.31
CA VAL A 13 -13.69 -4.64 -0.11
C VAL A 13 -13.89 -3.52 0.91
N ASN A 14 -15.11 -3.34 1.42
CA ASN A 14 -15.47 -2.30 2.41
C ASN A 14 -15.14 -0.84 2.03
N ARG A 15 -14.92 -0.55 0.73
CA ARG A 15 -14.76 0.82 0.25
C ARG A 15 -16.09 1.55 0.39
N LEU A 16 -16.10 2.70 1.05
CA LEU A 16 -17.26 3.59 1.07
C LEU A 16 -17.58 4.08 -0.35
N PRO A 17 -18.87 4.28 -0.70
CA PRO A 17 -19.25 4.86 -1.99
C PRO A 17 -18.53 6.18 -2.25
N MET A 18 -18.31 6.49 -3.51
CA MET A 18 -17.77 7.79 -3.89
C MET A 18 -18.76 8.89 -3.52
N LEU A 19 -18.29 9.90 -2.79
CA LEU A 19 -19.08 11.03 -2.32
C LEU A 19 -18.39 12.35 -2.67
N ASN A 20 -19.17 13.42 -2.78
CA ASN A 20 -18.66 14.80 -2.96
C ASN A 20 -18.57 15.55 -1.61
N VAL A 21 -18.18 14.84 -0.54
CA VAL A 21 -18.07 15.43 0.80
C VAL A 21 -16.69 16.05 0.95
N GLU A 22 -16.64 17.31 1.34
CA GLU A 22 -15.37 17.97 1.66
C GLU A 22 -14.79 17.42 2.98
N HIS A 23 -13.47 17.31 3.06
CA HIS A 23 -12.74 16.88 4.26
C HIS A 23 -11.96 18.06 4.86
N PRO A 24 -12.63 19.02 5.53
CA PRO A 24 -11.98 20.22 6.07
C PRO A 24 -11.00 19.91 7.21
N THR A 25 -11.18 18.77 7.87
CA THR A 25 -10.26 18.25 8.88
C THR A 25 -9.63 16.96 8.35
N ALA A 26 -8.34 17.02 8.07
CA ALA A 26 -7.54 15.86 7.66
C ALA A 26 -6.19 15.89 8.38
N ILE A 27 -5.65 14.72 8.67
CA ILE A 27 -4.28 14.55 9.18
C ILE A 27 -3.48 13.95 8.04
N SER A 28 -2.38 14.60 7.68
CA SER A 28 -1.45 13.99 6.73
C SER A 28 -0.75 12.80 7.41
N LEU A 29 -0.69 11.68 6.68
CA LEU A 29 0.09 10.51 7.05
C LEU A 29 1.33 10.35 6.15
N ASP A 30 1.62 11.36 5.34
CA ASP A 30 2.85 11.40 4.55
C ASP A 30 4.07 11.43 5.48
N GLY A 31 5.13 10.76 5.07
CA GLY A 31 6.34 10.65 5.86
C GLY A 31 7.05 9.32 5.66
N THR A 32 7.77 8.89 6.69
CA THR A 32 8.59 7.67 6.64
C THR A 32 7.81 6.48 7.19
N TRP A 33 7.72 5.42 6.38
CA TRP A 33 7.00 4.20 6.73
C TRP A 33 7.94 3.00 6.76
N LYS A 34 7.69 2.07 7.69
CA LYS A 34 8.32 0.76 7.65
C LYS A 34 7.73 -0.04 6.49
N PHE A 35 8.58 -0.52 5.61
CA PHE A 35 8.23 -1.27 4.41
C PHE A 35 9.11 -2.50 4.26
N GLN A 36 8.55 -3.55 3.66
CA GLN A 36 9.26 -4.78 3.33
C GLN A 36 8.76 -5.33 1.99
N LEU A 37 9.71 -5.59 1.09
CA LEU A 37 9.45 -6.29 -0.16
C LEU A 37 9.65 -7.80 0.05
N ILE A 38 8.65 -8.60 -0.33
CA ILE A 38 8.70 -10.06 -0.28
C ILE A 38 8.51 -10.65 -1.69
N ALA A 39 9.00 -11.88 -1.91
CA ALA A 39 9.08 -12.48 -3.25
C ALA A 39 7.72 -12.85 -3.86
N HIS A 40 6.75 -13.24 -3.04
CA HIS A 40 5.40 -13.61 -3.46
C HIS A 40 4.41 -13.47 -2.28
N PRO A 41 3.08 -13.42 -2.51
CA PRO A 41 2.10 -13.13 -1.44
C PRO A 41 2.13 -14.07 -0.23
N ASN A 42 2.53 -15.33 -0.43
CA ASN A 42 2.63 -16.34 0.63
C ASN A 42 4.03 -16.46 1.25
N ALA A 43 4.97 -15.58 0.92
CA ALA A 43 6.32 -15.65 1.47
C ALA A 43 6.31 -15.19 2.93
N PRO A 44 7.16 -15.77 3.80
CA PRO A 44 7.26 -15.32 5.18
C PRO A 44 7.75 -13.87 5.23
N MET A 45 7.14 -13.07 6.11
CA MET A 45 7.68 -11.77 6.46
C MET A 45 9.01 -11.96 7.19
N ASN A 46 9.98 -11.10 6.90
CA ASN A 46 11.26 -11.12 7.60
C ASN A 46 11.28 -10.07 8.73
N SER A 47 12.28 -10.11 9.60
CA SER A 47 12.43 -9.13 10.69
C SER A 47 13.06 -7.81 10.24
N SER A 48 13.63 -7.78 9.03
CA SER A 48 14.34 -6.63 8.45
C SER A 48 13.38 -5.74 7.67
N TRP A 49 12.74 -4.81 8.38
CA TRP A 49 11.99 -3.73 7.78
C TRP A 49 12.92 -2.58 7.41
N ARG A 50 12.73 -1.99 6.22
CA ARG A 50 13.39 -0.74 5.84
C ARG A 50 12.43 0.43 5.99
N GLU A 51 12.97 1.64 6.04
CA GLU A 51 12.20 2.87 6.04
C GLU A 51 12.15 3.45 4.61
N ILE A 52 10.96 3.89 4.17
CA ILE A 52 10.75 4.49 2.84
C ILE A 52 9.87 5.76 2.96
N PRO A 53 10.06 6.77 2.10
CA PRO A 53 9.15 7.91 2.02
C PRO A 53 7.82 7.52 1.34
N VAL A 54 6.71 8.02 1.90
CA VAL A 54 5.37 7.94 1.33
C VAL A 54 4.82 9.37 1.20
N PRO A 55 4.31 9.76 0.01
CA PRO A 55 4.19 8.97 -1.22
C PRO A 55 5.53 8.75 -1.95
N GLY A 56 5.69 7.61 -2.63
CA GLY A 56 6.89 7.25 -3.39
C GLY A 56 6.76 5.92 -4.13
N LEU A 57 7.62 5.69 -5.13
CA LEU A 57 7.72 4.41 -5.84
C LEU A 57 8.81 3.55 -5.21
N TRP A 58 8.49 2.34 -4.76
CA TRP A 58 9.47 1.46 -4.10
C TRP A 58 10.59 0.99 -5.03
N THR A 59 10.40 1.04 -6.35
CA THR A 59 11.40 0.66 -7.35
C THR A 59 12.41 1.77 -7.65
N MET A 60 12.16 2.99 -7.19
CA MET A 60 12.99 4.18 -7.47
C MET A 60 13.71 4.68 -6.22
N ILE A 61 13.71 3.90 -5.14
CA ILE A 61 14.42 4.26 -3.92
C ILE A 61 15.91 4.23 -4.25
N ASP A 62 16.63 5.30 -3.92
CA ASP A 62 18.05 5.50 -4.20
C ASP A 62 18.41 5.80 -5.67
N GLY A 63 17.41 5.98 -6.56
CA GLY A 63 17.60 6.58 -7.89
C GLY A 63 18.18 5.68 -8.98
N GLU A 64 18.30 4.37 -8.76
CA GLU A 64 18.75 3.42 -9.78
C GLU A 64 17.56 2.78 -10.50
N GLN A 65 17.58 2.84 -11.84
CA GLN A 65 16.61 2.22 -12.75
C GLN A 65 17.33 1.36 -13.78
#